data_AF-A0A392MH52-F1
#
_entry.id   AF-A0A392MH52-F1
#
_cell.length_a   1.000
_cell.length_b   1.000
_cell.length_c   1.000
_cell.angle_alpha   90.00
_cell.angle_beta   90.00
_cell.angle_gamma   90.00
#
_symmetry.space_group_name_H-M   'P 1'
#
loop_
_entity.id
_entity.type
_entity.pdbx_description
1 polymer ?
#
loop_
_entity_poly.entity_id
_entity_poly.type
_entity_poly.pdbx_seq_one_letter_code
_entity_poly.pdbx_strand_id
1 'polypeptide(L)'
;MGPTIAGEIGVFGYRPSVLMDMLAGKRAEVGTKIGAYMRTFYGDCSPSDLETGLQLVYQLFTTNLTPGEEDVKIVMQMAEEAVCAQDRDPYTAFTNRVKELNYGNSYFFRPIKKCDLQKVDPLKACEYFSKCFRDPSAFTVVIVGNMDPTIALPLILQYL
;
A
#
# COMPACT_ATOMS: atom_id res chain seq x y z
N MET A 1 7.12 -7.99 0.25
CA MET A 1 5.97 -8.14 1.15
C MET A 1 5.69 -6.91 2.03
N GLY A 2 6.48 -5.83 1.96
CA GLY A 2 6.23 -4.59 2.72
C GLY A 2 4.81 -4.05 2.60
N PRO A 3 4.26 -3.83 1.38
CA PRO A 3 2.89 -3.32 1.23
C PRO A 3 1.80 -4.22 1.80
N THR A 4 1.96 -5.55 1.72
CA THR A 4 0.97 -6.51 2.21
C THR A 4 0.94 -6.53 3.74
N ILE A 5 2.11 -6.52 4.38
CA ILE A 5 2.22 -6.45 5.85
C ILE A 5 1.73 -5.09 6.36
N ALA A 6 2.12 -4.02 5.69
CA ALA A 6 1.68 -2.66 6.00
C ALA A 6 0.15 -2.49 5.88
N GLY A 7 -0.45 -3.14 4.90
CA GLY A 7 -1.90 -3.16 4.70
C GLY A 7 -2.65 -3.72 5.91
N GLU A 8 -2.19 -4.84 6.46
CA GLU A 8 -2.84 -5.46 7.63
C GLU A 8 -2.63 -4.67 8.92
N ILE A 9 -1.44 -4.12 9.12
CA ILE A 9 -1.13 -3.29 10.30
C ILE A 9 -1.97 -2.00 10.30
N GLY A 10 -2.10 -1.38 9.12
CA GLY A 10 -2.77 -0.10 8.96
C GLY A 10 -1.84 0.99 8.44
N VAL A 11 -1.84 1.19 7.12
CA VAL A 11 -0.96 2.17 6.44
C VAL A 11 -1.18 3.62 6.86
N PHE A 12 -2.33 3.92 7.48
CA PHE A 12 -2.71 5.25 7.97
C PHE A 12 -2.72 5.35 9.50
N GLY A 13 -2.07 4.40 10.19
CA GLY A 13 -1.97 4.37 11.66
C GLY A 13 -3.14 3.69 12.38
N TYR A 14 -4.14 3.23 11.63
CA TYR A 14 -5.30 2.50 12.14
C TYR A 14 -5.44 1.16 11.44
N ARG A 15 -5.78 0.12 12.21
CA ARG A 15 -6.13 -1.19 11.65
C ARG A 15 -7.24 -1.04 10.60
N PRO A 16 -7.23 -1.82 9.50
CA PRO A 16 -8.21 -1.69 8.43
C PRO A 16 -9.67 -1.71 8.88
N SER A 17 -10.02 -2.56 9.85
CA SER A 17 -11.37 -2.63 10.41
C SER A 17 -11.77 -1.34 11.13
N VAL A 18 -10.88 -0.80 11.96
CA VAL A 18 -11.12 0.46 12.69
C VAL A 18 -11.19 1.64 11.73
N LEU A 19 -10.32 1.68 10.72
CA LEU A 19 -10.35 2.71 9.69
C LEU A 19 -11.66 2.69 8.90
N MET A 20 -12.15 1.49 8.56
CA MET A 20 -13.44 1.32 7.89
C MET A 20 -14.59 1.88 8.72
N ASP A 21 -14.59 1.64 10.03
CA ASP A 21 -15.59 2.20 10.94
C ASP A 21 -15.47 3.73 11.06
N MET A 22 -14.25 4.28 11.11
CA MET A 22 -14.02 5.73 11.15
C MET A 22 -14.46 6.46 9.88
N LEU A 23 -14.34 5.79 8.74
CA LEU A 23 -14.76 6.31 7.43
C LEU A 23 -16.23 6.00 7.12
N ALA A 24 -16.93 5.28 8.00
CA ALA A 24 -18.35 4.96 7.80
C ALA A 24 -19.19 6.23 7.62
N GLY A 25 -19.91 6.30 6.50
CA GLY A 25 -20.73 7.46 6.14
C GLY A 25 -19.96 8.60 5.46
N LYS A 26 -18.62 8.53 5.39
CA LYS A 26 -17.78 9.42 4.58
C LYS A 26 -17.45 8.77 3.25
N ARG A 27 -17.37 9.57 2.20
CA ARG A 27 -16.90 9.14 0.88
C ARG A 27 -15.47 9.62 0.70
N ALA A 28 -14.54 8.90 1.29
CA ALA A 28 -13.11 9.11 1.10
C ALA A 28 -12.37 7.76 1.17
N GLU A 29 -11.59 7.45 0.15
CA GLU A 29 -10.75 6.26 0.08
C GLU A 29 -9.35 6.68 -0.39
N VAL A 30 -8.31 6.14 0.25
CA VAL A 30 -6.92 6.33 -0.18
C VAL A 30 -6.26 4.96 -0.20
N GLY A 31 -5.62 4.64 -1.32
CA GLY A 31 -4.84 3.44 -1.55
C GLY A 31 -3.38 3.77 -1.85
N THR A 32 -2.52 2.78 -1.67
CA THR A 32 -1.09 2.89 -2.00
C THR A 32 -0.66 1.76 -2.91
N LYS A 33 0.32 2.05 -3.76
CA LYS A 33 0.94 1.08 -4.65
C LYS A 33 2.43 1.34 -4.74
N ILE A 34 3.20 0.31 -4.41
CA ILE A 34 4.66 0.32 -4.54
C ILE A 34 5.03 -0.63 -5.67
N GLY A 35 5.53 -0.07 -6.78
CA GLY A 35 6.08 -0.81 -7.90
C GLY A 35 7.61 -0.91 -7.84
N ALA A 36 8.20 -1.49 -8.87
CA ALA A 36 9.65 -1.61 -8.99
C ALA A 36 10.35 -0.26 -9.22
N TYR A 37 9.67 0.67 -9.92
CA TYR A 37 10.25 1.96 -10.34
C TYR A 37 9.53 3.18 -9.78
N MET A 38 8.27 3.01 -9.38
CA MET A 38 7.43 4.13 -8.95
C MET A 38 6.61 3.71 -7.74
N ARG A 39 6.40 4.68 -6.86
CA ARG A 39 5.51 4.59 -5.72
C ARG A 39 4.42 5.63 -5.92
N THR A 40 3.19 5.23 -5.67
CA THR A 40 2.01 6.08 -5.89
C THR A 40 1.05 5.87 -4.74
N PHE A 41 0.40 6.93 -4.31
CA PHE A 41 -0.87 6.84 -3.64
C PHE A 41 -1.95 7.37 -4.58
N TYR A 42 -3.16 6.87 -4.42
CA TYR A 42 -4.33 7.28 -5.19
C TYR A 42 -5.51 7.29 -4.24
N GLY A 43 -6.55 8.04 -4.58
CA GLY A 43 -7.73 8.08 -3.77
C GLY A 43 -8.84 8.85 -4.44
N ASP A 44 -10.05 8.62 -3.96
CA ASP A 44 -11.24 9.31 -4.37
C ASP A 44 -11.96 9.84 -3.13
N CYS A 45 -12.57 11.02 -3.26
CA CYS A 45 -13.37 11.58 -2.20
C CYS A 45 -14.51 12.43 -2.76
N SER A 46 -15.55 12.61 -1.95
CA SER A 46 -16.57 13.62 -2.22
C SER A 46 -16.01 15.02 -1.94
N PRO A 47 -16.51 16.08 -2.62
CA PRO A 47 -16.07 17.45 -2.33
C PRO A 47 -16.28 17.87 -0.86
N SER A 48 -17.29 17.32 -0.20
CA SER A 48 -17.55 17.55 1.23
C SER A 48 -16.58 16.81 2.15
N ASP A 49 -15.98 15.70 1.70
CA ASP A 49 -15.06 14.88 2.49
C ASP A 49 -13.59 15.09 2.09
N LEU A 50 -13.29 16.12 1.28
CA LEU A 50 -11.93 16.43 0.81
C LEU A 50 -10.91 16.51 1.95
N GLU A 51 -11.29 17.18 3.05
CA GLU A 51 -10.46 17.26 4.25
C GLU A 51 -10.12 15.87 4.80
N THR A 52 -11.09 14.95 4.84
CA THR A 52 -10.84 13.58 5.33
C THR A 52 -9.87 12.83 4.41
N GLY A 53 -10.02 12.98 3.09
CA GLY A 53 -9.08 12.39 2.12
C GLY A 53 -7.65 12.90 2.30
N LEU A 54 -7.50 14.22 2.48
CA LEU A 54 -6.19 14.85 2.72
C LEU A 54 -5.60 14.44 4.07
N GLN A 55 -6.40 14.27 5.12
CA GLN A 55 -5.97 13.74 6.41
C GLN A 55 -5.39 12.32 6.27
N LEU A 56 -6.01 11.45 5.48
CA LEU A 56 -5.48 10.10 5.21
C LEU A 56 -4.13 10.16 4.50
N VAL A 57 -3.99 11.05 3.51
CA VAL A 57 -2.72 11.26 2.80
C VAL A 57 -1.65 11.79 3.75
N TYR A 58 -1.98 12.73 4.63
CA TYR A 58 -1.06 13.21 5.67
C TYR A 58 -0.61 12.07 6.59
N GLN A 59 -1.56 11.25 7.08
CA GLN A 59 -1.23 10.09 7.92
C GLN A 59 -0.31 9.09 7.22
N LEU A 60 -0.45 8.89 5.90
CA LEU A 60 0.45 8.04 5.13
C LEU A 60 1.91 8.52 5.19
N PHE A 61 2.14 9.83 5.19
CA PHE A 61 3.48 10.41 5.25
C PHE A 61 4.05 10.41 6.67
N THR A 62 3.21 10.54 7.70
CA THR A 62 3.66 10.68 9.09
C THR A 62 3.67 9.38 9.89
N THR A 63 2.93 8.36 9.47
CA THR A 63 2.81 7.10 10.21
C THR A 63 4.07 6.26 10.05
N ASN A 64 4.61 5.77 11.16
CA ASN A 64 5.62 4.72 11.17
C ASN A 64 4.98 3.39 11.54
N LEU A 65 5.27 2.36 10.75
CA LEU A 65 4.69 1.04 10.96
C LEU A 65 5.57 0.18 11.86
N THR A 66 4.95 -0.46 12.84
CA THR A 66 5.57 -1.49 13.68
C THR A 66 4.82 -2.80 13.52
N PRO A 67 5.49 -3.91 13.17
CA PRO A 67 4.82 -5.19 12.97
C PRO A 67 4.33 -5.77 14.30
N GLY A 68 3.02 -6.04 14.40
CA GLY A 68 2.46 -6.91 15.42
C GLY A 68 2.61 -8.38 15.05
N GLU A 69 2.84 -9.26 16.03
CA GLU A 69 3.05 -10.69 15.76
C GLU A 69 1.82 -11.35 15.11
N GLU A 70 0.62 -10.95 15.53
CA GLU A 70 -0.64 -11.45 14.96
C GLU A 70 -0.82 -11.01 13.50
N ASP A 71 -0.62 -9.73 13.20
CA ASP A 71 -0.80 -9.15 11.86
C ASP A 71 0.17 -9.83 10.87
N VAL A 72 1.42 -10.04 11.30
CA VAL A 72 2.43 -10.76 10.50
C VAL A 72 2.00 -12.20 10.25
N LYS A 73 1.51 -12.91 11.27
CA LYS A 73 1.08 -14.30 11.12
C LYS A 73 -0.06 -14.45 10.11
N ILE A 74 -1.06 -13.56 10.18
CA ILE A 74 -2.19 -13.52 9.24
C ILE A 74 -1.68 -13.30 7.82
N VAL A 75 -0.85 -12.29 7.60
CA VAL A 75 -0.32 -11.96 6.26
C VAL A 75 0.53 -13.09 5.70
N MET A 76 1.34 -13.75 6.52
CA MET A 76 2.18 -14.87 6.10
C MET A 76 1.34 -16.08 5.70
N GLN A 77 0.26 -16.38 6.44
CA GLN A 77 -0.68 -17.44 6.08
C GLN A 77 -1.40 -17.13 4.76
N MET A 78 -1.92 -15.90 4.60
CA MET A 78 -2.56 -15.47 3.35
C MET A 78 -1.60 -15.53 2.16
N ALA A 79 -0.34 -15.13 2.35
CA ALA A 79 0.68 -15.21 1.31
C ALA A 79 1.00 -16.67 0.93
N GLU A 80 1.06 -17.57 1.89
CA GLU A 80 1.26 -19.00 1.63
C GLU A 80 0.11 -19.62 0.84
N GLU A 81 -1.13 -19.30 1.21
CA GLU A 81 -2.33 -19.75 0.50
C GLU A 81 -2.39 -19.19 -0.93
N ALA A 82 -2.03 -17.92 -1.12
CA ALA A 82 -1.96 -17.29 -2.44
C ALA A 82 -0.91 -17.95 -3.35
N VAL A 83 0.27 -18.29 -2.81
CA VAL A 83 1.30 -19.03 -3.55
C VAL A 83 0.81 -20.44 -3.90
N CYS A 84 0.17 -21.14 -2.97
CA CYS A 84 -0.39 -22.47 -3.24
C CYS A 84 -1.49 -22.44 -4.32
N ALA A 85 -2.30 -21.39 -4.35
CA ALA A 85 -3.31 -21.19 -5.38
C ALA A 85 -2.69 -20.92 -6.75
N GLN A 86 -1.64 -20.08 -6.80
CA GLN A 86 -0.87 -19.79 -8.01
C GLN A 86 -0.19 -21.04 -8.58
N ASP A 87 0.36 -21.89 -7.73
CA ASP A 87 1.01 -23.14 -8.17
C ASP A 87 0.03 -24.15 -8.78
N ARG A 88 -1.26 -24.07 -8.44
CA ARG A 88 -2.33 -24.92 -9.02
C ARG A 88 -2.85 -24.39 -10.34
N ASP A 89 -2.60 -23.13 -10.66
CA ASP A 89 -3.11 -22.49 -11.87
C ASP A 89 -2.12 -22.66 -13.05
N PRO A 90 -2.47 -23.41 -14.11
CA PRO A 90 -1.59 -23.59 -15.27
C PRO A 90 -1.32 -22.27 -16.01
N TYR A 91 -2.21 -21.28 -15.93
CA TYR A 91 -1.98 -19.98 -16.55
C TYR A 91 -0.86 -19.20 -15.84
N THR A 92 -0.73 -19.36 -14.53
CA THR A 92 0.36 -18.79 -13.76
C THR A 92 1.73 -19.35 -14.18
N ALA A 93 1.83 -20.65 -14.45
CA ALA A 93 3.06 -21.26 -14.96
C ALA A 93 3.51 -20.65 -16.29
N PHE A 94 2.58 -20.45 -17.23
CA PHE A 94 2.84 -19.76 -18.49
C PHE A 94 3.31 -18.32 -18.27
N THR A 95 2.57 -17.55 -17.46
CA THR A 95 2.88 -16.14 -17.16
C THR A 95 4.25 -15.98 -16.51
N ASN A 96 4.61 -16.90 -15.60
CA ASN A 96 5.92 -16.90 -14.95
C ASN A 96 7.05 -17.17 -15.95
N ARG A 97 6.84 -18.09 -16.91
CA ARG A 97 7.82 -18.36 -17.97
C ARG A 97 8.03 -17.16 -18.88
N VAL A 98 6.95 -16.46 -19.27
CA VAL A 98 7.04 -15.23 -20.05
C VAL A 98 7.82 -14.13 -19.30
N LYS A 99 7.55 -13.95 -18.01
CA LYS A 99 8.29 -13.00 -17.16
C LYS A 99 9.77 -13.35 -17.06
N GLU A 100 10.10 -14.62 -16.87
CA GLU A 100 11.49 -15.09 -16.81
C GLU A 100 12.24 -14.84 -18.12
N LEU A 101 11.59 -15.05 -19.28
CA LEU A 101 12.20 -14.74 -20.58
C LEU A 101 12.43 -13.24 -20.79
N ASN A 102 11.48 -12.40 -20.35
CA ASN A 102 11.56 -10.95 -20.53
C ASN A 102 12.54 -10.26 -19.56
N TYR A 103 12.59 -10.72 -18.31
CA TYR A 103 13.33 -10.05 -17.22
C TYR A 103 14.50 -10.87 -16.67
N GLY A 104 14.74 -12.07 -17.21
CA GLY A 104 15.76 -12.99 -16.73
C GLY A 104 15.57 -13.32 -15.25
N ASN A 105 16.67 -13.35 -14.50
CA ASN A 105 16.68 -13.62 -13.07
C ASN A 105 16.57 -12.34 -12.21
N SER A 106 15.83 -11.33 -12.68
CA SER A 106 15.64 -10.08 -11.94
C SER A 106 14.90 -10.33 -10.62
N TYR A 107 15.46 -9.83 -9.52
CA TYR A 107 14.87 -9.95 -8.19
C TYR A 107 13.46 -9.36 -8.09
N PHE A 108 13.17 -8.30 -8.87
CA PHE A 108 11.87 -7.63 -8.86
C PHE A 108 10.76 -8.38 -9.60
N PHE A 109 11.12 -9.23 -10.57
CA PHE A 109 10.15 -9.87 -11.47
C PHE A 109 10.06 -11.39 -11.29
N ARG A 110 10.94 -11.97 -10.47
CA ARG A 110 10.86 -13.39 -10.12
C ARG A 110 9.57 -13.69 -9.34
N PRO A 111 8.90 -14.83 -9.62
CA PRO A 111 7.75 -15.24 -8.84
C PRO A 111 8.15 -15.56 -7.40
N ILE A 112 7.26 -15.26 -6.46
CA ILE A 112 7.44 -15.60 -5.04
C ILE A 112 7.18 -17.09 -4.87
N LYS A 113 8.12 -17.79 -4.23
CA LYS A 113 7.94 -19.20 -3.86
C LYS A 113 7.68 -19.33 -2.37
N LYS A 114 7.10 -20.46 -1.96
CA LYS A 114 6.87 -20.77 -0.55
C LYS A 114 8.15 -20.68 0.31
N CYS A 115 9.30 -21.08 -0.23
CA CYS A 115 10.59 -20.98 0.45
C CYS A 115 11.11 -19.54 0.62
N ASP A 116 10.59 -18.57 -0.14
CA ASP A 116 10.92 -17.15 0.02
C ASP A 116 10.16 -16.54 1.20
N LEU A 117 8.97 -17.06 1.54
CA LEU A 117 8.17 -16.58 2.68
C LEU A 117 8.94 -16.76 3.99
N GLN A 118 9.64 -17.88 4.17
CA GLN A 118 10.45 -18.15 5.36
C GLN A 118 11.63 -17.19 5.56
N LYS A 119 12.01 -16.44 4.52
CA LYS A 119 13.13 -15.48 4.56
C LYS A 119 12.68 -14.06 4.85
N VAL A 120 11.38 -13.84 5.04
CA VAL A 120 10.81 -12.51 5.26
C VAL A 120 11.13 -12.05 6.66
N ASP A 121 11.73 -10.86 6.75
CA ASP A 121 11.95 -10.13 7.98
C ASP A 121 10.85 -9.04 8.08
N PRO A 122 9.86 -9.20 8.99
CA PRO A 122 8.74 -8.27 9.11
C PRO A 122 9.15 -6.85 9.49
N LEU A 123 10.22 -6.70 10.28
CA LEU A 123 10.73 -5.39 10.69
C LEU A 123 11.29 -4.66 9.47
N LYS A 124 12.12 -5.33 8.66
CA LYS A 124 12.64 -4.75 7.41
C LYS A 124 11.54 -4.46 6.41
N ALA A 125 10.49 -5.30 6.36
CA ALA A 125 9.36 -5.08 5.48
C ALA A 125 8.58 -3.80 5.83
N CYS A 126 8.31 -3.56 7.12
CA CYS A 126 7.65 -2.35 7.61
C CYS A 126 8.53 -1.12 7.48
N GLU A 127 9.83 -1.25 7.79
CA GLU A 127 10.81 -0.18 7.62
C GLU A 127 10.92 0.24 6.15
N TYR A 128 10.97 -0.72 5.22
CA TYR A 128 10.98 -0.46 3.78
C TYR A 128 9.73 0.31 3.35
N PHE A 129 8.54 -0.10 3.80
CA PHE A 129 7.30 0.61 3.47
C PHE A 129 7.32 2.04 4.01
N SER A 130 7.66 2.22 5.29
CA SER A 130 7.72 3.54 5.93
C SER A 130 8.74 4.46 5.23
N LYS A 131 9.90 3.92 4.82
CA LYS A 131 10.90 4.65 4.01
C LYS A 131 10.38 5.09 2.66
N CYS A 132 9.46 4.34 2.03
CA CYS A 132 8.92 4.71 0.72
C CYS A 132 8.09 6.01 0.80
N PHE A 133 7.41 6.28 1.91
CA PHE A 133 6.57 7.47 2.08
C PHE A 133 7.18 8.51 3.03
N ARG A 134 8.45 8.40 3.39
CA ARG A 134 9.08 9.32 4.35
C ARG A 134 9.32 10.73 3.81
N ASP A 135 9.53 10.86 2.50
CA ASP A 135 9.89 12.12 1.85
C ASP A 135 8.77 12.59 0.90
N PRO A 136 7.90 13.52 1.34
CA PRO A 136 6.83 14.09 0.51
C PRO A 136 7.35 14.86 -0.69
N SER A 137 8.55 15.44 -0.63
CA SER A 137 9.11 16.27 -1.71
C SER A 137 9.41 15.47 -2.99
N ALA A 138 9.53 14.16 -2.86
CA ALA A 138 9.72 13.23 -3.97
C ALA A 138 8.41 12.86 -4.69
N PHE A 139 7.25 13.36 -4.25
CA PHE A 139 5.95 13.09 -4.85
C PHE A 139 5.44 14.31 -5.62
N THR A 140 4.79 14.05 -6.75
CA THR A 140 3.98 15.04 -7.46
C THR A 140 2.52 14.68 -7.24
N VAL A 141 1.79 15.55 -6.55
CA VAL A 141 0.38 15.32 -6.22
C VAL A 141 -0.49 16.04 -7.25
N VAL A 142 -1.41 15.30 -7.85
CA VAL A 142 -2.37 15.82 -8.82
C VAL A 142 -3.77 15.58 -8.28
N ILE A 143 -4.49 16.66 -8.01
CA ILE A 143 -5.86 16.61 -7.47
C ILE A 143 -6.78 17.14 -8.57
N VAL A 144 -7.79 16.35 -8.93
CA VAL A 144 -8.74 16.68 -10.01
C VAL A 144 -10.16 16.48 -9.48
N GLY A 145 -11.03 17.47 -9.69
CA GLY A 145 -12.42 17.41 -9.27
C GLY A 145 -13.11 18.77 -9.26
N ASN A 146 -14.37 18.78 -8.84
CA ASN A 146 -15.13 19.99 -8.61
C ASN A 146 -14.84 20.51 -7.19
N MET A 147 -13.93 21.46 -7.07
CA MET A 147 -13.48 22.01 -5.78
C MET A 147 -13.44 23.54 -5.85
N ASP A 148 -13.89 24.19 -4.78
CA ASP A 148 -13.70 25.63 -4.60
C ASP A 148 -12.24 25.89 -4.16
N PRO A 149 -11.44 26.64 -4.94
CA PRO A 149 -10.06 26.97 -4.57
C PRO A 149 -9.93 27.67 -3.22
N THR A 150 -10.94 28.43 -2.79
CA THR A 150 -10.91 29.16 -1.52
C THR A 150 -10.94 28.23 -0.31
N ILE A 151 -11.54 27.04 -0.46
CA ILE A 151 -11.62 25.99 0.57
C ILE A 151 -10.48 24.97 0.39
N ALA A 152 -10.18 24.58 -0.85
CA ALA A 152 -9.21 23.54 -1.14
C ALA A 152 -7.76 23.96 -0.86
N LEU A 153 -7.37 25.20 -1.19
CA LEU A 153 -6.00 25.66 -0.99
C LEU A 153 -5.55 25.65 0.47
N PRO A 154 -6.35 26.16 1.45
CA PRO A 154 -6.01 26.04 2.86
C PRO A 154 -5.81 24.60 3.32
N LEU A 155 -6.70 23.69 2.91
CA LEU A 155 -6.60 22.27 3.29
C LEU A 155 -5.37 21.59 2.69
N ILE A 156 -5.04 21.90 1.43
CA ILE A 156 -3.83 21.39 0.78
C ILE A 156 -2.59 21.84 1.55
N LEU A 157 -2.47 23.14 1.86
CA LEU A 157 -1.32 23.68 2.61
C LEU A 157 -1.21 23.13 4.04
N GLN A 158 -2.31 22.63 4.60
CA GLN A 158 -2.33 22.05 5.94
C GLN A 158 -1.87 20.59 5.97
N TYR A 159 -2.16 19.82 4.92
CA TYR A 159 -1.99 18.36 4.91
C TYR A 159 -0.93 17.84 3.91
N LEU A 160 -0.48 18.66 2.96
CA LEU A 160 0.52 18.32 1.94
C LEU A 160 1.71 19.29 1.99
#